data_AF-A0A961GCT3-F1
#
_entry.id   AF-A0A961GCT3-F1
#
_cell.length_a   1.000
_cell.length_b   1.000
_cell.length_c   1.000
_cell.angle_alpha   90.00
_cell.angle_beta   90.00
_cell.angle_gamma   90.00
#
_symmetry.space_group_name_H-M   'P 1'
#
loop_
_entity.id
_entity.type
_entity.pdbx_description
1 polymer ?
#
loop_
_entity_poly.entity_id
_entity_poly.type
_entity_poly.pdbx_seq_one_letter_code
_entity_poly.pdbx_strand_id
1 'polypeptide(L)'
;MTPPPGRGVEVGAYDERRPDATYGADHRPEPDQAYPDREPDPAYQHNDDGSYDATARVVDPTLDGRLDADDERRVEAALRPKRLAEIAGQTRVREQLGLVLEAAKRRGTPPDHMLLSGPPGLGKTTLAMIVAAELEAPIRVTSGPAIQHAGDLASILSSLIEGEVLFLDEI
;
A
#
# COMPACT_ATOMS: atom_id res chain seq x y z
N MET A 1 -14.35 36.32 24.86
CA MET A 1 -13.76 34.98 25.04
C MET A 1 -13.08 34.61 23.73
N THR A 2 -11.77 34.76 23.67
CA THR A 2 -10.91 34.50 22.52
C THR A 2 -10.32 33.09 22.67
N PRO A 3 -10.26 32.25 21.63
CA PRO A 3 -9.63 30.94 21.74
C PRO A 3 -8.08 31.06 21.79
N PRO A 4 -7.36 30.13 22.44
CA PRO A 4 -5.90 30.13 22.48
C PRO A 4 -5.28 29.65 21.16
N PRO A 5 -4.01 30.01 20.87
CA PRO A 5 -3.34 29.63 19.63
C PRO A 5 -2.98 28.13 19.59
N GLY A 6 -3.10 27.54 18.40
CA GLY A 6 -2.87 26.11 18.16
C GLY A 6 -1.43 25.67 18.40
N ARG A 7 -1.28 24.54 19.11
CA ARG A 7 -0.01 23.79 19.17
C ARG A 7 0.21 23.10 17.83
N GLY A 8 1.28 23.48 17.13
CA GLY A 8 1.86 22.67 16.07
C GLY A 8 2.33 21.32 16.64
N VAL A 9 2.06 20.24 15.91
CA VAL A 9 2.62 18.93 16.19
C VAL A 9 3.83 18.77 15.27
N GLU A 10 5.01 19.08 15.80
CA GLU A 10 6.28 18.61 15.23
C GLU A 10 6.43 17.13 15.60
N VAL A 11 6.67 16.27 14.61
CA VAL A 11 6.98 14.86 14.82
C VAL A 11 8.49 14.72 14.66
N GLY A 12 9.16 14.48 15.78
CA GLY A 12 10.62 14.36 15.87
C GLY A 12 11.18 13.14 15.14
N ALA A 13 12.43 13.30 14.70
CA ALA A 13 13.23 12.35 13.94
C ALA A 13 13.44 11.00 14.66
N TYR A 14 13.57 9.93 13.87
CA TYR A 14 13.96 8.60 14.32
C TYR A 14 15.44 8.58 14.76
N ASP A 15 15.71 8.01 15.94
CA ASP A 15 17.06 7.83 16.52
C ASP A 15 17.63 6.46 16.12
N GLU A 16 18.66 6.45 15.27
CA GLU A 16 19.27 5.28 14.61
C GLU A 16 20.32 4.54 15.44
N ARG A 17 20.20 4.44 16.77
CA ARG A 17 21.28 3.82 17.58
C ARG A 17 20.83 2.68 18.48
N ARG A 18 20.66 1.50 17.88
CA ARG A 18 20.94 0.19 18.51
C ARG A 18 21.41 -0.87 17.49
N PRO A 19 22.70 -1.24 17.48
CA PRO A 19 23.15 -2.48 16.85
C PRO A 19 23.41 -3.55 17.92
N ASP A 20 22.57 -4.58 17.94
CA ASP A 20 22.83 -5.88 18.57
C ASP A 20 22.36 -6.94 17.58
N ALA A 21 23.33 -7.54 16.88
CA ALA A 21 23.34 -8.95 16.49
C ALA A 21 24.64 -9.19 15.71
N THR A 22 25.68 -9.58 16.43
CA THR A 22 26.93 -10.13 15.88
C THR A 22 26.62 -11.44 15.14
N TYR A 23 26.51 -11.39 13.80
CA TYR A 23 26.60 -12.58 12.96
C TYR A 23 28.07 -12.77 12.55
N GLY A 24 28.82 -13.46 13.41
CA GLY A 24 30.21 -13.79 13.18
C GLY A 24 30.38 -15.26 12.78
N ALA A 25 31.15 -15.44 11.70
CA ALA A 25 32.03 -16.57 11.40
C ALA A 25 31.42 -17.96 11.07
N ASP A 26 31.67 -18.37 9.83
CA ASP A 26 32.14 -19.69 9.42
C ASP A 26 31.74 -20.88 10.31
N HIS A 27 30.57 -21.44 10.03
CA HIS A 27 30.28 -22.85 10.31
C HIS A 27 29.97 -23.55 8.99
N ARG A 28 31.00 -24.16 8.41
CA ARG A 28 30.79 -25.26 7.46
C ARG A 28 30.28 -26.45 8.28
N PRO A 29 29.14 -27.07 7.94
CA PRO A 29 28.71 -28.28 8.63
C PRO A 29 29.67 -29.44 8.33
N GLU A 30 30.04 -30.18 9.38
CA GLU A 30 30.80 -31.43 9.30
C GLU A 30 29.98 -32.52 8.58
N PRO A 31 30.58 -33.35 7.71
CA PRO A 31 29.84 -34.19 6.77
C PRO A 31 29.25 -35.50 7.33
N ASP A 32 29.09 -35.68 8.65
CA ASP A 32 28.73 -37.01 9.19
C ASP A 32 27.74 -37.04 10.38
N GLN A 33 26.90 -36.00 10.54
CA GLN A 33 25.74 -36.07 11.45
C GLN A 33 24.47 -36.43 10.69
N ALA A 34 24.30 -37.72 10.41
CA ALA A 34 23.04 -38.28 9.92
C ALA A 34 21.99 -38.26 11.06
N TYR A 35 20.89 -37.53 10.86
CA TYR A 35 19.69 -37.63 11.71
C TYR A 35 19.00 -38.96 11.40
N PRO A 36 18.95 -39.92 12.34
CA PRO A 36 18.55 -41.30 12.02
C PRO A 36 17.05 -41.49 11.78
N ASP A 37 16.19 -40.53 12.17
CA ASP A 37 14.73 -40.69 12.16
C ASP A 37 13.97 -39.70 11.27
N ARG A 38 14.65 -39.04 10.33
CA ARG A 38 13.97 -38.14 9.37
C ARG A 38 13.57 -38.94 8.14
N GLU A 39 12.27 -39.04 7.87
CA GLU A 39 11.78 -39.53 6.58
C GLU A 39 12.47 -38.72 5.46
N PRO A 40 12.99 -39.39 4.41
CA PRO A 40 13.69 -38.69 3.34
C PRO A 40 12.73 -37.71 2.66
N ASP A 41 13.18 -36.45 2.54
CA ASP A 41 12.44 -35.43 1.80
C ASP A 41 12.30 -35.91 0.34
N PRO A 42 11.07 -36.04 -0.21
CA PRO A 42 10.83 -36.55 -1.56
C PRO A 42 11.48 -35.69 -2.65
N ALA A 43 11.99 -34.50 -2.32
CA ALA A 43 12.77 -33.65 -3.21
C ALA A 43 14.22 -34.12 -3.45
N TYR A 44 14.73 -35.10 -2.70
CA TYR A 44 16.09 -35.63 -2.84
C TYR A 44 16.08 -37.08 -3.35
N GLN A 45 15.98 -37.26 -4.67
CA GLN A 45 16.27 -38.54 -5.30
C GLN A 45 17.76 -38.60 -5.69
N HIS A 46 18.46 -39.60 -5.17
CA HIS A 46 19.83 -39.92 -5.53
C HIS A 46 19.83 -40.88 -6.72
N ASN A 47 20.63 -40.60 -7.75
CA ASN A 47 20.89 -41.56 -8.82
C ASN A 47 22.02 -42.51 -8.40
N ASP A 48 22.02 -43.73 -8.98
CA ASP A 48 22.95 -44.84 -8.64
C ASP A 48 24.44 -44.53 -8.93
N ASP A 49 24.74 -43.41 -9.57
CA ASP A 49 26.10 -42.96 -9.91
C ASP A 49 26.67 -41.89 -8.94
N GLY A 50 25.95 -41.54 -7.88
CA GLY A 50 26.39 -40.56 -6.88
C GLY A 50 26.36 -39.11 -7.37
N SER A 51 25.74 -38.85 -8.52
CA SER A 51 25.49 -37.50 -9.04
C SER A 51 24.23 -36.89 -8.41
N TYR A 52 24.30 -35.61 -8.04
CA TYR A 52 23.15 -34.84 -7.59
C TYR A 52 22.33 -34.41 -8.82
N ASP A 53 21.06 -34.83 -8.93
CA ASP A 53 20.17 -34.34 -9.95
C ASP A 53 19.68 -32.92 -9.61
N ALA A 54 20.43 -31.92 -10.09
CA ALA A 54 20.09 -30.50 -9.92
C ALA A 54 18.94 -30.03 -10.85
N THR A 55 18.15 -30.92 -11.44
CA THR A 55 17.05 -30.52 -12.35
C THR A 55 15.73 -30.19 -11.65
N ALA A 56 15.58 -30.48 -10.35
CA ALA A 56 14.28 -30.34 -9.68
C ALA A 56 13.82 -28.89 -9.37
N ARG A 57 14.67 -27.86 -9.54
CA ARG A 57 14.25 -26.44 -9.49
C ARG A 57 15.14 -25.54 -10.34
N VAL A 58 15.40 -25.92 -11.60
CA VAL A 58 15.87 -24.92 -12.56
C VAL A 58 14.68 -24.00 -12.86
N VAL A 59 14.55 -22.93 -12.06
CA VAL A 59 13.78 -21.76 -12.48
C VAL A 59 14.61 -21.16 -13.60
N ASP A 60 14.22 -21.48 -14.82
CA ASP A 60 14.79 -20.89 -16.02
C ASP A 60 14.55 -19.37 -15.97
N PRO A 61 15.59 -18.52 -15.83
CA PRO A 61 15.42 -17.08 -15.82
C PRO A 61 15.03 -16.53 -17.20
N THR A 62 14.94 -17.40 -18.23
CA THR A 62 14.51 -17.06 -19.59
C THR A 62 13.05 -17.41 -19.89
N LEU A 63 12.31 -17.99 -18.93
CA LEU A 63 10.86 -17.91 -18.96
C LEU A 63 10.49 -16.48 -18.55
N ASP A 64 10.37 -15.62 -19.56
CA ASP A 64 9.98 -14.21 -19.46
C ASP A 64 8.65 -14.06 -18.69
N GLY A 65 8.72 -14.07 -17.36
CA GLY A 65 7.69 -13.59 -16.43
C GLY A 65 7.57 -12.07 -16.46
N ARG A 66 7.90 -11.45 -17.60
CA ARG A 66 7.55 -10.06 -17.87
C ARG A 66 6.05 -10.04 -18.08
N LEU A 67 5.31 -9.84 -16.99
CA LEU A 67 3.97 -9.29 -17.09
C LEU A 67 4.07 -8.11 -18.06
N ASP A 68 3.19 -8.07 -19.05
CA ASP A 68 3.11 -6.88 -19.86
C ASP A 68 2.76 -5.68 -18.93
N ALA A 69 3.07 -4.46 -19.37
CA ALA A 69 2.88 -3.29 -18.52
C ALA A 69 1.41 -3.10 -18.08
N ASP A 70 0.46 -3.70 -18.80
CA ASP A 70 -0.96 -3.64 -18.47
C ASP A 70 -1.33 -4.68 -17.40
N ASP A 71 -0.76 -5.87 -17.44
CA ASP A 71 -0.91 -6.91 -16.43
C ASP A 71 -0.21 -6.52 -15.13
N GLU A 72 0.95 -5.87 -15.19
CA GLU A 72 1.62 -5.32 -14.00
C GLU A 72 0.75 -4.24 -13.33
N ARG A 73 0.14 -3.34 -14.10
CA ARG A 73 -0.83 -2.35 -13.60
C ARG A 73 -2.08 -2.98 -13.03
N ARG A 74 -2.60 -4.04 -13.63
CA ARG A 74 -3.78 -4.78 -13.13
C ARG A 74 -3.49 -5.47 -11.81
N VAL A 75 -2.32 -6.10 -11.70
CA VAL A 75 -1.87 -6.72 -10.45
C VAL A 75 -1.68 -5.65 -9.38
N GLU A 76 -1.03 -4.52 -9.70
CA GLU A 76 -0.88 -3.40 -8.77
C GLU A 76 -2.24 -2.88 -8.30
N ALA A 77 -3.19 -2.67 -9.21
CA ALA A 77 -4.54 -2.22 -8.88
C ALA A 77 -5.29 -3.23 -7.99
N ALA A 78 -5.06 -4.53 -8.18
CA ALA A 78 -5.64 -5.59 -7.36
C ALA A 78 -5.08 -5.63 -5.93
N LEU A 79 -3.81 -5.20 -5.76
CA LEU A 79 -3.14 -5.13 -4.45
C LEU A 79 -3.52 -3.87 -3.66
N ARG A 80 -4.10 -2.84 -4.30
CA ARG A 80 -4.53 -1.63 -3.61
C ARG A 80 -5.70 -1.93 -2.67
N PRO A 81 -5.63 -1.52 -1.39
CA PRO A 81 -6.74 -1.71 -0.46
C PRO A 81 -7.99 -0.98 -0.96
N LYS A 82 -9.14 -1.65 -0.84
CA LYS A 82 -10.45 -1.16 -1.32
C LYS A 82 -11.30 -0.58 -0.20
N ARG A 83 -11.02 -0.99 1.04
CA ARG A 83 -11.73 -0.55 2.24
C ARG A 83 -10.78 0.05 3.25
N LEU A 84 -11.32 0.90 4.12
CA LEU A 84 -10.55 1.59 5.14
C LEU A 84 -9.90 0.59 6.11
N ALA A 85 -10.56 -0.54 6.39
CA ALA A 85 -10.05 -1.60 7.24
C ALA A 85 -8.80 -2.31 6.69
N GLU A 86 -8.59 -2.30 5.37
CA GLU A 86 -7.50 -3.01 4.68
C GLU A 86 -6.18 -2.23 4.69
N ILE A 87 -6.18 -0.98 5.15
CA ILE A 87 -4.97 -0.15 5.20
C ILE A 87 -4.02 -0.66 6.29
N ALA A 88 -2.84 -1.09 5.87
CA ALA A 88 -1.76 -1.50 6.76
C ALA A 88 -0.90 -0.30 7.23
N GLY A 89 -0.44 -0.33 8.48
CA GLY A 89 0.54 0.61 9.03
C GLY A 89 0.05 2.05 9.32
N GLN A 90 -1.10 2.48 8.80
CA GLN A 90 -1.62 3.85 8.96
C GLN A 90 -2.81 3.95 9.94
N THR A 91 -2.66 3.40 11.16
CA THR A 91 -3.75 3.33 12.16
C THR A 91 -4.40 4.68 12.44
N ARG A 92 -3.59 5.74 12.61
CA ARG A 92 -4.10 7.08 12.92
C ARG A 92 -4.95 7.66 11.77
N VAL A 93 -4.47 7.54 10.52
CA VAL A 93 -5.21 8.00 9.33
C VAL A 93 -6.52 7.24 9.20
N ARG A 94 -6.47 5.91 9.40
CA ARG A 94 -7.62 5.03 9.37
C ARG A 94 -8.69 5.45 10.39
N GLU A 95 -8.30 5.70 11.63
CA GLU A 95 -9.23 6.12 12.69
C GLU A 95 -9.83 7.50 12.43
N GLN A 96 -9.02 8.47 11.99
CA GLN A 96 -9.48 9.81 11.70
C GLN A 96 -10.47 9.84 10.52
N LEU A 97 -10.14 9.16 9.41
CA LEU A 97 -11.05 9.03 8.28
C LEU A 97 -12.32 8.29 8.68
N GLY A 98 -12.19 7.20 9.45
CA GLY A 98 -13.33 6.43 9.92
C GLY A 98 -14.30 7.29 10.72
N LEU A 99 -13.80 8.10 11.65
CA LEU A 99 -14.64 9.02 12.43
C LEU A 99 -15.39 10.03 11.55
N VAL A 100 -14.71 10.63 10.56
CA VAL A 100 -15.30 11.64 9.68
C VAL A 100 -16.37 11.02 8.79
N LEU A 101 -16.08 9.86 8.18
CA LEU A 101 -16.99 9.17 7.27
C LEU A 101 -18.22 8.63 8.01
N GLU A 102 -18.04 8.04 9.19
CA GLU A 102 -19.16 7.58 10.02
C GLU A 102 -20.05 8.73 10.47
N ALA A 103 -19.46 9.88 10.83
CA ALA A 103 -20.24 11.06 11.19
C ALA A 103 -21.06 11.60 10.00
N ALA A 104 -20.48 11.61 8.80
CA ALA A 104 -21.18 12.00 7.58
C ALA A 104 -22.35 11.06 7.24
N LYS A 105 -22.11 9.74 7.26
CA LYS A 105 -23.13 8.70 7.04
C LYS A 105 -24.30 8.85 8.01
N ARG A 106 -24.03 9.05 9.30
CA ARG A 106 -25.07 9.23 10.33
C ARG A 106 -25.94 10.47 10.11
N ARG A 107 -25.38 11.54 9.52
CA ARG A 107 -26.12 12.76 9.20
C ARG A 107 -26.87 12.68 7.87
N GLY A 108 -26.52 11.73 7.00
CA GLY A 108 -27.03 11.69 5.63
C GLY A 108 -26.55 12.87 4.77
N THR A 109 -25.40 13.46 5.13
CA THR A 109 -24.79 14.59 4.42
C THR A 109 -23.36 14.25 4.03
N PRO A 110 -22.84 14.72 2.89
CA PRO A 110 -21.43 14.55 2.53
C PRO A 110 -20.48 15.02 3.65
N PRO A 111 -19.31 14.38 3.83
CA PRO A 111 -18.30 14.88 4.74
C PRO A 111 -17.74 16.24 4.26
N ASP A 112 -17.16 16.98 5.20
CA ASP A 112 -16.42 18.20 4.87
C ASP A 112 -15.21 17.88 3.96
N HIS A 113 -14.71 18.89 3.26
CA HIS A 113 -13.53 18.76 2.40
C HIS A 113 -12.31 18.27 3.19
N MET A 114 -11.55 17.35 2.58
CA MET A 114 -10.38 16.73 3.19
C MET A 114 -9.12 17.08 2.39
N LEU A 115 -8.03 17.38 3.10
CA LEU A 115 -6.70 17.52 2.51
C LEU A 115 -5.85 16.30 2.87
N LEU A 116 -5.44 15.55 1.85
CA LEU A 116 -4.51 14.42 2.01
C LEU A 116 -3.10 14.92 1.68
N SER A 117 -2.21 14.96 2.67
CA SER A 117 -0.84 15.44 2.50
C SER A 117 0.18 14.37 2.90
N GLY A 118 1.32 14.38 2.21
CA GLY A 118 2.45 13.49 2.51
C GLY A 118 3.29 13.19 1.26
N PRO A 119 4.50 12.63 1.46
CA PRO A 119 5.39 12.15 0.41
C PRO A 119 4.68 11.36 -0.72
N PRO A 120 5.26 11.33 -1.94
CA PRO A 120 4.79 10.43 -3.00
C PRO A 120 4.83 8.98 -2.52
N GLY A 121 3.91 8.16 -3.02
CA GLY A 121 3.84 6.73 -2.67
C GLY A 121 3.13 6.39 -1.35
N LEU A 122 2.68 7.36 -0.55
CA LEU A 122 1.92 7.09 0.69
C LEU A 122 0.44 6.69 0.49
N GLY A 123 0.03 6.49 -0.77
CA GLY A 123 -1.31 6.02 -1.08
C GLY A 123 -2.40 7.08 -0.98
N LYS A 124 -2.11 8.37 -1.18
CA LYS A 124 -3.12 9.46 -1.21
C LYS A 124 -4.26 9.17 -2.20
N THR A 125 -3.90 8.81 -3.43
CA THR A 125 -4.87 8.40 -4.46
C THR A 125 -5.67 7.18 -4.02
N THR A 126 -5.03 6.21 -3.35
CA THR A 126 -5.70 5.04 -2.78
C THR A 126 -6.67 5.42 -1.66
N LEU A 127 -6.29 6.31 -0.76
CA LEU A 127 -7.15 6.84 0.30
C LEU A 127 -8.38 7.56 -0.27
N ALA A 128 -8.22 8.34 -1.36
CA ALA A 128 -9.34 8.99 -2.02
C ALA A 128 -10.32 7.96 -2.63
N MET A 129 -9.81 6.91 -3.28
CA MET A 129 -10.64 5.81 -3.79
C MET A 129 -11.37 5.07 -2.65
N ILE A 130 -10.69 4.84 -1.52
CA ILE A 130 -11.31 4.25 -0.33
C ILE A 130 -12.41 5.16 0.22
N VAL A 131 -12.19 6.47 0.32
CA VAL A 131 -13.22 7.42 0.79
C VAL A 131 -14.48 7.33 -0.07
N ALA A 132 -14.34 7.34 -1.39
CA ALA A 132 -15.47 7.18 -2.30
C ALA A 132 -16.17 5.82 -2.13
N ALA A 133 -15.40 4.74 -1.99
CA ALA A 133 -15.94 3.40 -1.76
C ALA A 133 -16.68 3.29 -0.42
N GLU A 134 -16.19 3.93 0.64
CA GLU A 134 -16.83 3.98 1.96
C GLU A 134 -18.12 4.80 1.92
N LEU A 135 -18.18 5.86 1.11
CA LEU A 135 -19.37 6.69 0.93
C LEU A 135 -20.37 6.10 -0.08
N GLU A 136 -20.03 4.98 -0.73
CA GLU A 136 -20.82 4.39 -1.83
C GLU A 136 -21.10 5.41 -2.96
N ALA A 137 -20.15 6.30 -3.19
CA ALA A 137 -20.27 7.40 -4.14
C ALA A 137 -19.30 7.24 -5.32
N PRO A 138 -19.65 7.75 -6.51
CA PRO A 138 -18.71 7.84 -7.61
C PRO A 138 -17.56 8.79 -7.25
N ILE A 139 -16.40 8.55 -7.88
CA ILE A 139 -15.21 9.40 -7.75
C ILE A 139 -14.83 9.98 -9.11
N ARG A 140 -14.57 11.27 -9.13
CA ARG A 140 -13.96 11.99 -10.24
C ARG A 140 -12.54 12.39 -9.86
N VAL A 141 -11.57 11.92 -10.64
CA VAL A 141 -10.15 12.21 -10.42
C VAL A 141 -9.70 13.26 -11.43
N THR A 142 -9.01 14.29 -10.93
CA THR A 142 -8.28 15.26 -11.74
C THR A 142 -7.04 15.72 -10.97
N SER A 143 -6.19 16.53 -11.59
CA SER A 143 -4.99 17.07 -10.95
C SER A 143 -4.94 18.59 -11.03
N GLY A 144 -4.22 19.22 -10.09
CA GLY A 144 -3.97 20.65 -10.08
C GLY A 144 -3.41 21.17 -11.42
N PRO A 145 -2.38 20.53 -12.01
CA PRO A 145 -1.87 20.90 -13.33
C PRO A 145 -2.90 20.85 -14.47
N ALA A 146 -3.95 20.03 -14.35
CA ALA A 146 -5.04 19.98 -15.33
C ALA A 146 -6.01 21.17 -15.22
N ILE A 147 -5.96 21.93 -14.12
CA ILE A 147 -6.76 23.12 -13.87
C ILE A 147 -5.89 24.35 -14.17
N GLN A 148 -6.01 24.89 -15.37
CA GLN A 148 -5.19 26.01 -15.82
C GLN A 148 -5.82 27.34 -15.45
N HIS A 149 -7.15 27.40 -15.48
CA HIS A 149 -7.93 28.61 -15.25
C HIS A 149 -9.13 28.32 -14.34
N ALA A 150 -9.66 29.37 -13.68
CA ALA A 150 -10.83 29.24 -12.80
C ALA A 150 -12.06 28.63 -13.49
N GLY A 151 -12.17 28.79 -14.81
CA GLY A 151 -13.23 28.19 -15.62
C GLY A 151 -13.20 26.66 -15.66
N ASP A 152 -12.02 26.04 -15.58
CA ASP A 152 -11.87 24.58 -15.64
C ASP A 152 -12.47 23.93 -14.40
N LEU A 153 -12.13 24.47 -13.23
CA LEU A 153 -12.71 24.04 -11.96
C LEU A 153 -14.23 24.30 -11.93
N ALA A 154 -14.69 25.46 -12.41
CA ALA A 154 -16.11 25.77 -12.47
C ALA A 154 -16.89 24.76 -13.34
N SER A 155 -16.31 24.35 -14.48
CA SER A 155 -16.89 23.32 -15.37
C SER A 155 -16.97 21.96 -14.68
N ILE A 156 -15.90 21.54 -14.00
CA ILE A 156 -15.87 20.29 -13.24
C ILE A 156 -16.94 20.31 -12.15
N LEU A 157 -17.00 21.37 -11.33
CA LEU A 157 -17.96 21.50 -10.24
C LEU A 157 -19.41 21.53 -10.74
N SER A 158 -19.67 22.17 -11.88
CA SER A 158 -21.01 22.26 -12.48
C SER A 158 -21.53 20.93 -13.02
N SER A 159 -20.66 19.95 -13.21
CA SER A 159 -21.00 18.62 -13.72
C SER A 159 -20.92 17.52 -12.65
N LEU A 160 -20.67 17.88 -11.38
CA LEU A 160 -20.71 16.92 -10.28
C LEU A 160 -22.16 16.61 -9.92
N ILE A 161 -22.41 15.35 -9.59
CA ILE A 161 -23.66 14.93 -8.98
C ILE A 161 -23.58 15.01 -7.45
N GLU A 162 -24.73 15.11 -6.79
CA GLU A 162 -24.78 15.15 -5.32
C GLU A 162 -24.13 13.90 -4.72
N GLY A 163 -23.24 14.12 -3.75
CA GLY A 163 -22.48 13.05 -3.09
C GLY A 163 -21.24 12.55 -3.85
N GLU A 164 -21.03 12.95 -5.11
CA GLU A 164 -19.84 12.57 -5.88
C GLU A 164 -18.56 13.12 -5.23
N VAL A 165 -17.54 12.27 -5.12
CA VAL A 165 -16.23 12.64 -4.57
C VAL A 165 -15.37 13.22 -5.70
N LEU A 166 -15.00 14.50 -5.59
CA LEU A 166 -13.97 15.10 -6.44
C LEU A 166 -12.61 14.96 -5.76
N PHE A 167 -11.70 14.21 -6.38
CA PHE A 167 -10.30 14.12 -5.97
C PHE A 167 -9.42 15.00 -6.86
N LEU A 168 -8.70 15.92 -6.23
CA LEU A 168 -7.73 16.83 -6.83
C LEU A 168 -6.33 16.41 -6.37
N ASP A 169 -5.60 15.70 -7.22
CA ASP A 169 -4.19 15.40 -6.94
C ASP A 169 -3.32 16.63 -7.22
N GLU A 170 -2.17 16.75 -6.56
CA GLU A 170 -1.22 17.86 -6.79
C GLU A 170 -1.85 19.28 -6.67
N ILE A 171 -2.64 19.48 -5.60
CA ILE A 171 -3.21 20.79 -5.23
C ILE A 171 -2.22 21.69 -4.47
#